data_AF-A0A964UIS8-F1
#
_entry.id   AF-A0A964UIS8-F1
#
_cell.length_a   1.000
_cell.length_b   1.000
_cell.length_c   1.000
_cell.angle_alpha   90.00
_cell.angle_beta   90.00
_cell.angle_gamma   90.00
#
_symmetry.space_group_name_H-M   'P 1'
#
loop_
_entity.id
_entity.type
_entity.pdbx_description
1 polymer ?
#
loop_
_entity_poly.entity_id
_entity_poly.type
_entity_poly.pdbx_seq_one_letter_code
_entity_poly.pdbx_strand_id
1 'polypeptide(L)' 'ITSRLVVVPTFGSSHDADGVAAIAALFPDRATVGLPADAVLAGGGGFHCASQQMPSAR' A
#
# COMPACT_ATOMS: atom_id res chain seq x y z
N ILE A 1 2.38 0.46 5.22
CA ILE A 1 1.78 1.45 6.14
C ILE A 1 2.89 2.38 6.61
N THR A 2 2.67 3.69 6.63
CA THR A 2 3.61 4.71 7.12
C THR A 2 2.90 5.62 8.11
N SER A 3 3.59 6.54 8.77
CA SER A 3 3.01 7.46 9.76
C SER A 3 1.83 8.31 9.23
N ARG A 4 1.75 8.58 7.91
CA ARG A 4 0.70 9.44 7.30
C ARG A 4 -0.09 8.79 6.16
N LEU A 5 0.44 7.72 5.59
CA LEU A 5 -0.04 7.13 4.33
C LEU A 5 -0.07 5.60 4.42
N VAL A 6 -1.09 4.99 3.84
CA VAL A 6 -1.15 3.57 3.51
C VAL A 6 -1.03 3.41 2.00
N VAL A 7 0.00 2.71 1.54
CA VAL A 7 0.18 2.38 0.12
C VAL A 7 -0.35 0.97 -0.11
N VAL A 8 -1.26 0.83 -1.06
CA VAL A 8 -1.90 -0.45 -1.45
C VAL A 8 -1.45 -0.77 -2.89
N PRO A 9 -0.97 -1.99 -3.18
CA PRO A 9 -0.63 -2.36 -4.54
C PRO A 9 -1.89 -2.53 -5.39
N THR A 10 -1.83 -2.09 -6.64
CA THR A 10 -2.83 -2.34 -7.68
C THR A 10 -2.20 -3.16 -8.81
N PHE A 11 -3.00 -3.99 -9.48
CA PHE A 11 -2.52 -4.97 -10.47
C PHE A 11 -3.33 -4.97 -11.77
N GLY A 12 -4.12 -3.91 -12.03
CA GLY A 12 -5.06 -3.86 -13.14
C GLY A 12 -6.28 -4.76 -12.95
N SER A 13 -6.54 -5.20 -11.72
CA SER A 13 -7.69 -6.02 -11.37
C SER A 13 -8.95 -5.17 -11.29
N SER A 14 -10.11 -5.75 -11.63
CA SER A 14 -11.41 -5.11 -11.41
C SER A 14 -11.68 -4.77 -9.94
N HIS A 15 -10.94 -5.38 -9.02
CA HIS A 15 -11.07 -5.20 -7.57
C HIS A 15 -10.08 -4.18 -6.98
N ASP A 16 -9.22 -3.55 -7.79
CA ASP A 16 -8.19 -2.65 -7.27
C ASP A 16 -8.81 -1.46 -6.50
N ALA A 17 -9.88 -0.87 -7.05
CA ALA A 17 -10.59 0.23 -6.40
C ALA A 17 -11.24 -0.20 -5.08
N ASP A 18 -11.92 -1.35 -5.09
CA ASP A 18 -12.58 -1.90 -3.91
C ASP A 18 -11.57 -2.28 -2.82
N GLY A 19 -10.42 -2.84 -3.21
CA GLY A 19 -9.33 -3.18 -2.30
C GLY A 19 -8.74 -1.95 -1.62
N VAL A 20 -8.49 -0.88 -2.40
CA VAL A 20 -8.03 0.40 -1.84
C VAL A 20 -9.06 0.99 -0.88
N ALA A 21 -10.35 0.98 -1.25
CA ALA A 21 -11.43 1.49 -0.40
C ALA A 21 -11.60 0.69 0.90
N ALA A 22 -11.52 -0.63 0.82
CA ALA A 22 -11.59 -1.51 2.00
C ALA A 22 -10.46 -1.23 2.98
N ILE A 23 -9.23 -1.04 2.48
CA ILE A 23 -8.09 -0.66 3.34
C ILE A 23 -8.26 0.75 3.90
N ALA A 24 -8.78 1.70 3.12
CA ALA A 24 -9.04 3.06 3.58
C ALA A 24 -9.99 3.09 4.79
N ALA A 25 -11.02 2.25 4.80
CA ALA A 25 -11.95 2.14 5.92
C ALA A 25 -11.29 1.70 7.24
N LEU A 26 -10.15 1.01 7.18
CA LEU A 26 -9.38 0.58 8.36
C LEU A 26 -8.45 1.67 8.90
N PHE A 27 -8.14 2.69 8.10
CA PHE A 27 -7.21 3.77 8.44
C PHE A 27 -7.83 5.15 8.15
N PRO A 28 -8.94 5.52 8.82
CA PRO A 28 -9.71 6.73 8.51
C PRO A 28 -8.88 8.03 8.61
N ASP A 29 -7.84 8.04 9.45
CA ASP A 29 -6.97 9.20 9.66
C ASP A 29 -5.74 9.23 8.74
N ARG A 30 -5.62 8.30 7.77
CA ARG A 30 -4.48 8.23 6.85
C ARG A 30 -4.96 8.20 5.41
N ALA A 31 -4.26 8.94 4.55
CA ALA A 31 -4.46 8.80 3.12
C ALA A 31 -4.15 7.35 2.71
N THR A 32 -5.03 6.73 1.93
CA THR A 32 -4.82 5.40 1.36
C THR A 32 -4.71 5.54 -0.14
N VAL A 33 -3.58 5.13 -0.72
CA VAL A 33 -3.24 5.35 -2.13
C VAL A 33 -2.93 4.01 -2.79
N GLY A 34 -3.67 3.71 -3.86
CA GLY A 34 -3.36 2.61 -4.78
C GLY A 34 -2.21 2.99 -5.71
N LEU A 35 -1.19 2.14 -5.82
CA LEU A 35 -0.08 2.31 -6.77
C LEU A 35 0.17 1.01 -7.55
N PRO A 36 0.45 1.08 -8.86
CA PRO A 36 0.75 -0.10 -9.67
C PRO A 36 2.01 -0.78 -9.15
N ALA A 37 1.92 -2.09 -8.93
CA ALA A 37 2.97 -2.88 -8.31
C ALA A 37 3.53 -3.98 -9.22
N ASP A 38 3.13 -4.03 -10.50
CA ASP A 38 3.50 -5.09 -11.46
C ASP A 38 5.02 -5.27 -11.58
N ALA A 39 5.78 -4.18 -11.59
CA ALA A 39 7.24 -4.22 -11.67
C ALA A 39 7.88 -4.86 -10.42
N VAL A 40 7.31 -4.62 -9.24
CA VAL A 40 7.79 -5.22 -7.98
C VAL A 40 7.34 -6.68 -7.90
N LEU A 41 6.12 -6.98 -8.35
CA LEU A 41 5.56 -8.33 -8.43
C LEU A 41 6.37 -9.22 -9.37
N ALA A 42 6.87 -8.68 -10.48
CA ALA A 42 7.76 -9.40 -11.39
C ALA A 42 9.04 -9.92 -10.68
N GLY A 43 9.48 -9.25 -9.61
CA GLY A 43 10.58 -9.70 -8.74
C GLY A 43 10.18 -10.66 -7.62
N GLY A 44 8.89 -11.04 -7.53
CA GLY A 44 8.36 -11.98 -6.54
C GLY A 44 7.85 -11.36 -5.23
N GLY A 45 7.68 -10.04 -5.15
CA GLY A 45 7.26 -9.37 -3.92
C GLY A 45 6.32 -8.18 -4.13
N GLY A 46 6.05 -7.43 -3.06
CA GLY A 46 5.27 -6.19 -3.10
C GLY A 46 5.93 -5.06 -2.30
N PHE A 47 5.27 -3.91 -2.20
CA PHE A 47 5.80 -2.75 -1.47
C PHE A 47 6.16 -3.06 -0.01
N HIS A 48 5.40 -3.93 0.65
CA HIS A 48 5.71 -4.38 2.01
C HIS A 48 7.06 -5.12 2.07
N CYS A 49 7.30 -6.05 1.14
CA CYS A 49 8.53 -6.83 1.06
C CYS A 49 9.75 -5.94 0.74
N ALA A 50 9.54 -4.88 -0.04
CA ALA A 50 10.59 -3.98 -0.52
C ALA A 50 10.88 -2.80 0.43
N SER A 51 10.27 -2.75 1.61
CA SER A 51 10.43 -1.63 2.55
C SER A 51 10.72 -2.08 3.97
N GLN A 52 11.39 -1.20 4.71
CA GLN A 52 11.59 -1.31 6.16
C GLN A 52 11.26 0.04 6.80
N GLN A 53 10.36 0.02 7.77
CA GLN A 53 9.97 1.23 8.49
C GLN A 53 11.00 1.54 9.59
N MET A 54 11.47 2.79 9.63
CA MET A 54 12.29 3.29 10.71
C MET A 54 11.44 4.19 11.62
N PRO A 55 11.28 3.85 12.91
CA PRO A 55 10.64 4.72 13.87
C PRO A 55 11.44 6.03 14.01
N SER A 56 10.75 7.14 14.23
CA SER A 56 11.42 8.39 14.63
C SER A 56 12.03 8.21 16.01
N ALA A 57 13.29 8.63 16.20
CA ALA A 57 13.81 8.87 17.54
C ALA A 57 12.92 9.92 18.22
N ARG A 58 12.37 9.60 19.38
CA ARG A 58 11.73 10.60 20.23
C ARG A 58 12.79 11.42 20.94
#